data_AF-A0A840AZU7-F1
#
_entry.id   AF-A0A840AZU7-F1
#
_cell.length_a   1.000
_cell.length_b   1.000
_cell.length_c   1.000
_cell.angle_alpha   90.00
_cell.angle_beta   90.00
_cell.angle_gamma   90.00
#
_symmetry.space_group_name_H-M   'P 1'
#
loop_
_entity.id
_entity.type
_entity.pdbx_description
1 polymer ?
#
loop_
_entity_poly.entity_id
_entity_poly.type
_entity_poly.pdbx_seq_one_letter_code
_entity_poly.pdbx_strand_id
1 'polypeptide(L)' 'MTPHDDKARDDTQAQYRFLVINLCRIGGAIMLVIGLAVIARQAFGLPIAAGYVLFLIGMFAFLLVPVFLAKKWKSKPQP' A
#
# COMPACT_ATOMS: atom_id res chain seq x y z
N MET A 1 -7.71 34.06 -0.22
CA MET A 1 -8.26 32.70 0.00
C MET A 1 -9.73 32.85 0.34
N THR A 2 -10.63 32.27 -0.45
CA THR A 2 -12.05 32.23 -0.08
C THR A 2 -12.33 30.93 0.70
N PRO A 3 -13.26 30.90 1.67
CA PRO A 3 -13.57 29.70 2.47
C PRO A 3 -14.04 28.47 1.67
N HIS A 4 -14.27 28.63 0.37
CA HIS A 4 -14.67 27.59 -0.57
C HIS A 4 -13.46 26.82 -1.15
N ASP A 5 -12.30 27.47 -1.23
CA ASP A 5 -11.05 26.85 -1.72
C ASP A 5 -10.46 25.88 -0.70
N ASP A 6 -10.59 26.16 0.60
CA ASP A 6 -10.01 25.34 1.67
C ASP A 6 -10.70 23.97 1.77
N LYS A 7 -12.04 23.93 1.68
CA LYS A 7 -12.80 22.66 1.70
C LYS A 7 -12.47 21.78 0.50
N ALA A 8 -12.36 22.36 -0.70
CA ALA A 8 -12.00 21.62 -1.89
C ALA A 8 -10.59 20.99 -1.79
N ARG A 9 -9.65 21.69 -1.15
CA ARG A 9 -8.28 21.20 -0.92
C ARG A 9 -8.23 20.07 0.12
N ASP A 10 -8.99 20.20 1.20
CA ASP A 10 -9.10 19.19 2.26
C ASP A 10 -9.76 17.90 1.74
N ASP A 11 -10.83 18.03 0.96
CA ASP A 11 -11.52 16.89 0.34
C ASP A 11 -10.60 16.15 -0.65
N THR A 12 -9.88 16.89 -1.49
CA THR A 12 -8.90 16.32 -2.43
C THR A 12 -7.78 15.61 -1.69
N GLN A 13 -7.30 16.19 -0.58
CA GLN A 13 -6.28 15.55 0.24
C GLN A 13 -6.80 14.26 0.87
N ALA A 14 -7.99 14.27 1.49
CA ALA A 14 -8.58 13.08 2.08
C ALA A 14 -8.77 11.95 1.07
N GLN A 15 -9.31 12.25 -0.12
CA GLN A 15 -9.49 11.28 -1.20
C GLN A 15 -8.16 10.66 -1.66
N TYR A 16 -7.12 11.49 -1.84
CA TYR A 16 -5.79 11.00 -2.17
C TYR A 16 -5.27 10.05 -1.10
N ARG A 17 -5.59 10.32 0.18
CA ARG A 17 -5.15 9.46 1.27
C ARG A 17 -5.76 8.07 1.24
N PHE A 18 -7.08 8.02 1.06
CA PHE A 18 -7.81 6.77 0.93
C PHE A 18 -7.37 5.98 -0.30
N LEU A 19 -7.20 6.66 -1.45
CA LEU A 19 -6.79 6.02 -2.69
C LEU A 19 -5.44 5.30 -2.55
N VAL A 20 -4.42 5.99 -2.02
CA VAL A 20 -3.07 5.41 -1.93
C VAL A 20 -3.02 4.27 -0.92
N ILE A 21 -3.69 4.40 0.24
CA ILE A 21 -3.75 3.32 1.24
C ILE A 21 -4.43 2.07 0.65
N ASN A 22 -5.53 2.25 -0.09
CA ASN A 22 -6.22 1.13 -0.74
C ASN A 22 -5.37 0.51 -1.85
N LEU A 23 -4.72 1.30 -2.70
CA LEU A 23 -3.83 0.79 -3.74
C LEU A 23 -2.67 -0.03 -3.14
N CYS A 24 -2.05 0.45 -2.05
CA CYS A 24 -0.99 -0.28 -1.36
C CYS A 24 -1.50 -1.60 -0.77
N ARG A 25 -2.71 -1.61 -0.18
CA ARG A 25 -3.31 -2.85 0.32
C ARG A 25 -3.62 -3.83 -0.81
N ILE A 26 -4.27 -3.37 -1.87
CA ILE A 26 -4.64 -4.26 -2.98
C ILE A 26 -3.37 -4.79 -3.66
N GLY A 27 -2.39 -3.93 -3.94
CA GLY A 27 -1.10 -4.33 -4.51
C GLY A 27 -0.34 -5.32 -3.64
N GLY A 28 -0.25 -5.06 -2.33
CA GLY A 28 0.40 -5.96 -1.38
C GLY A 28 -0.32 -7.32 -1.26
N ALA A 29 -1.65 -7.32 -1.25
CA ALA A 29 -2.44 -8.55 -1.23
C ALA A 29 -2.25 -9.39 -2.50
N ILE A 30 -2.25 -8.75 -3.68
CA ILE A 30 -1.96 -9.44 -4.95
C ILE A 30 -0.57 -10.07 -4.90
N MET A 31 0.43 -9.32 -4.42
CA MET A 31 1.81 -9.79 -4.35
C MET A 31 1.99 -10.95 -3.35
N LEU A 32 1.27 -10.91 -2.22
CA LEU A 32 1.16 -12.03 -1.27
C LEU A 32 0.58 -13.28 -1.93
N VAL A 33 -0.54 -13.14 -2.63
CA VAL A 33 -1.22 -14.27 -3.30
C VAL A 33 -0.35 -14.87 -4.39
N ILE A 34 0.34 -14.04 -5.18
CA ILE A 34 1.30 -14.50 -6.19
C ILE A 34 2.47 -15.23 -5.53
N GLY A 35 3.05 -14.68 -4.46
CA GLY A 35 4.14 -15.32 -3.72
C GLY A 35 3.72 -16.68 -3.16
N LEU A 36 2.53 -16.77 -2.57
CA LEU A 36 1.97 -18.02 -2.08
C LEU A 36 1.72 -19.03 -3.20
N ALA A 37 1.24 -18.58 -4.37
CA ALA A 37 1.05 -19.43 -5.54
C ALA A 37 2.38 -19.99 -6.08
N VAL A 38 3.44 -19.18 -6.08
CA VAL A 38 4.80 -19.61 -6.45
C VAL A 38 5.32 -20.64 -5.45
N ILE A 39 5.13 -20.45 -4.14
CA ILE A 39 5.56 -21.42 -3.13
C ILE A 39 4.78 -22.74 -3.25
N ALA A 40 3.45 -22.67 -3.41
CA ALA A 40 2.58 -23.83 -3.34
C ALA A 40 2.63 -24.72 -4.59
N ARG A 41 2.88 -24.13 -5.77
CA ARG A 41 2.81 -24.85 -7.05
C ARG A 41 4.04 -24.69 -7.93
N GLN A 42 5.10 -24.03 -7.42
CA GLN A 42 6.24 -23.62 -8.22
C GLN A 42 5.80 -22.84 -9.48
N ALA A 43 4.73 -22.06 -9.31
CA ALA A 43 4.09 -21.34 -10.39
C ALA A 43 5.10 -20.41 -11.07
N PHE A 44 4.91 -20.18 -12.38
CA PHE A 44 5.80 -19.37 -13.23
C PHE A 44 7.22 -19.94 -13.44
N GLY A 45 7.52 -21.16 -12.97
CA GLY A 45 8.86 -21.75 -13.11
C GLY A 45 9.92 -21.06 -12.24
N LEU A 46 9.49 -20.23 -11.28
CA LEU A 46 10.38 -19.58 -10.33
C LEU A 46 10.80 -20.56 -9.22
N PRO A 47 12.04 -20.45 -8.71
CA PRO A 47 12.46 -21.21 -7.54
C PRO A 47 11.66 -20.79 -6.31
N ILE A 48 11.42 -21.75 -5.40
CA ILE A 48 10.65 -21.54 -4.16
C ILE A 48 11.20 -20.37 -3.34
N ALA A 49 12.52 -20.17 -3.34
CA ALA A 49 13.18 -19.03 -2.70
C ALA A 49 12.65 -17.67 -3.20
N ALA A 50 12.42 -17.53 -4.51
CA ALA A 50 11.84 -16.31 -5.07
C ALA A 50 10.37 -16.13 -4.63
N GLY A 51 9.62 -17.22 -4.48
CA GLY A 51 8.27 -17.21 -3.91
C GLY A 51 8.24 -16.68 -2.48
N TYR A 52 9.18 -17.12 -1.62
CA TYR A 52 9.32 -16.59 -0.26
C TYR A 52 9.69 -15.10 -0.24
N VAL A 53 10.64 -14.67 -1.08
CA VAL A 53 11.00 -13.25 -1.18
C VAL A 53 9.80 -12.41 -1.61
N LEU A 54 9.05 -12.85 -2.62
CA LEU A 54 7.88 -12.15 -3.13
C LEU A 54 6.76 -12.09 -2.08
N PHE A 55 6.54 -13.21 -1.37
CA PHE A 55 5.58 -13.28 -0.26
C PHE A 55 5.95 -12.30 0.86
N LEU A 56 7.22 -12.30 1.29
CA LEU A 56 7.68 -11.38 2.33
C LEU A 56 7.54 -9.92 1.87
N ILE A 57 8.01 -9.58 0.66
CA ILE A 57 7.86 -8.21 0.12
C ILE A 57 6.39 -7.82 0.05
N GLY A 58 5.51 -8.70 -0.43
CA GLY A 58 4.07 -8.49 -0.45
C GLY A 58 3.49 -8.26 0.95
N MET A 59 3.93 -9.04 1.94
CA MET A 59 3.52 -8.90 3.34
C MET A 59 3.94 -7.54 3.91
N PHE A 60 5.20 -7.15 3.71
CA PHE A 60 5.73 -5.86 4.13
C PHE A 60 5.02 -4.70 3.41
N ALA A 61 4.76 -4.83 2.12
CA ALA A 61 4.02 -3.85 1.34
C ALA A 61 2.56 -3.72 1.82
N PHE A 62 1.90 -4.84 2.13
CA PHE A 62 0.53 -4.87 2.59
C PHE A 62 0.35 -4.27 3.99
N LEU A 63 1.28 -4.58 4.90
CA LEU A 63 1.16 -4.22 6.32
C LEU A 63 1.87 -2.91 6.66
N LEU A 64 3.12 -2.73 6.23
CA LEU A 64 3.96 -1.62 6.66
C LEU A 64 3.79 -0.37 5.81
N VAL A 65 3.68 -0.48 4.48
CA VAL A 65 3.53 0.69 3.60
C VAL A 65 2.31 1.56 3.97
N PRO A 66 1.08 1.03 4.14
CA PRO A 66 -0.06 1.87 4.52
C PRO A 66 0.10 2.49 5.91
N VAL A 67 0.74 1.80 6.86
CA VAL A 67 1.01 2.32 8.22
C VAL A 67 2.04 3.45 8.18
N PHE A 68 3.12 3.28 7.41
CA PHE A 68 4.14 4.32 7.21
C PHE A 68 3.55 5.53 6.50
N LEU A 69 2.72 5.33 5.48
CA LEU A 69 2.04 6.44 4.78
C LEU A 69 1.08 7.19 5.70
N ALA A 70 0.27 6.47 6.48
CA ALA A 70 -0.62 7.07 7.46
C ALA A 70 0.16 7.87 8.51
N LYS A 71 1.28 7.34 9.03
CA LYS A 71 2.18 8.06 9.96
C LYS A 71 2.80 9.31 9.33
N LYS A 72 3.28 9.21 8.09
CA LYS A 72 3.92 10.33 7.37
C LYS A 72 2.93 11.46 7.11
N TRP A 73 1.67 11.12 6.82
CA TRP A 73 0.62 12.12 6.59
C TRP A 73 0.04 12.72 7.86
N LYS A 74 0.14 12.03 9.00
CA LYS A 74 -0.16 12.61 10.31
C LYS A 74 0.87 13.67 10.74
N SER A 75 2.07 13.67 10.16
CA SER A 75 3.17 14.59 10.51
C SER A 75 3.15 15.94 9.77
N LYS A 76 1.98 16.41 9.31
CA LYS A 76 1.78 17.86 9.15
C LYS A 76 1.01 18.35 10.39
N PRO A 77 1.72 18.75 11.47
CA PRO A 77 1.12 19.71 12.39
C PRO A 77 0.80 20.94 11.54
N GLN A 78 -0.47 21.33 11.54
CA GLN A 78 -0.86 22.64 11.08
C GLN A 78 -0.18 23.64 12.04
N PRO A 79 0.73 24.51 11.58
CA PRO A 79 1.16 25.66 12.37
C PRO A 79 0.03 26.67 12.50
#